data_AF-A0A7J9LJB7-F1
#
_entry.id   AF-A0A7J9LJB7-F1
#
_cell.length_a   1.000
_cell.length_b   1.000
_cell.length_c   1.000
_cell.angle_alpha   90.00
_cell.angle_beta   90.00
_cell.angle_gamma   90.00
#
_symmetry.space_group_name_H-M   'P 1'
#
loop_
_entity.id
_entity.type
_entity.pdbx_description
1 polymer ?
#
loop_
_entity_poly.entity_id
_entity_poly.type
_entity_poly.pdbx_seq_one_letter_code
_entity_poly.pdbx_strand_id
1 'polypeptide(L)'
;MNDPVGPILEVIKFIGRPARNYLKYQRKFTEYVADFKQAQVDLLAKEADIQRQLDDECDYGKMPKKGVEEWFKKVEDNLANARHVEGKVSKGKCLFRSCLGKLVDETTQALKEIHAGGNFSGRLVVNDPSVAAVKLPTQTLVGHQVRVRDEIYGYLMGGEVGMIGVCGMGGIGKTTIMRDVHNRLIQEAKFKNLIWITVSENFDIRKIQQDIVSQLKRALPGHENTTVRSGKLSTMLSEMLRKGGRYALILDNVWSSFDLGEIGIDEPTKDNGCKVVLTTRSEEVIRSMGCKKVQVACLSKHEATNLFLSKVGQDVSENPTLKSSIKLLVRECDGLPLALVTLAASMKGISNPRVWENAVNELRSDIHIRNIQGVKDKVFRSLKYSCDRLEKVDQDCFFYCALYPKGHQFEKEDIIQYWMEEGLIAEMGSRKAMEDNGHSILEKFEENYLLERVENGACVKMHDVVRKMALNITAKIFMVKAGKQLKELPNEEEWGEDLEKVSLMYNSISAIPQHMKCPKFPKLTTLLLSHNSLKEIPESFFEHFPNLKILDLSHNPFVSLPSSISALEELKVLLLNGCNNLESLPTVLKLQALKKLRLGGSGIKEIPQGWEML
;
A
#
# COMPACT_ATOMS: atom_id res chain seq x y z
N MET A 1 -9.17 3.84 110.48
CA MET A 1 -7.96 3.33 109.79
C MET A 1 -8.37 3.01 108.37
N ASN A 2 -7.91 3.78 107.40
CA ASN A 2 -8.22 3.60 105.98
C ASN A 2 -7.37 2.45 105.44
N ASP A 3 -8.04 1.44 104.86
CA ASP A 3 -7.40 0.32 104.18
C ASP A 3 -6.79 0.76 102.84
N PRO A 4 -5.46 0.74 102.66
CA PRO A 4 -4.80 1.15 101.42
C PRO A 4 -4.82 0.08 100.33
N VAL A 5 -5.42 -1.11 100.58
CA VAL A 5 -5.33 -2.26 99.65
C VAL A 5 -6.20 -2.06 98.40
N GLY A 6 -7.36 -1.39 98.51
CA GLY A 6 -8.26 -1.14 97.38
C GLY A 6 -7.63 -0.34 96.23
N PRO A 7 -7.03 0.84 96.50
CA PRO A 7 -6.36 1.65 95.47
C PRO A 7 -5.14 0.96 94.83
N ILE A 8 -4.39 0.17 95.60
CA ILE A 8 -3.21 -0.55 95.09
C ILE A 8 -3.61 -1.67 94.12
N LEU A 9 -4.71 -2.38 94.38
CA LEU A 9 -5.24 -3.42 93.49
C LEU A 9 -5.79 -2.84 92.18
N GLU A 10 -6.40 -1.67 92.22
CA GLU A 10 -6.83 -0.89 91.05
C GLU A 10 -5.61 -0.49 90.19
N VAL A 11 -4.54 0.04 90.80
CA VAL A 11 -3.30 0.40 90.10
C VAL A 11 -2.58 -0.82 89.51
N ILE A 12 -2.54 -1.95 90.22
CA ILE A 12 -1.97 -3.22 89.70
C ILE A 12 -2.80 -3.76 88.54
N LYS A 13 -4.13 -3.65 88.56
CA LYS A 13 -4.99 -4.01 87.42
C LYS A 13 -4.80 -3.05 86.23
N PHE A 14 -4.58 -1.77 86.49
CA PHE A 14 -4.36 -0.73 85.48
C PHE A 14 -2.98 -0.85 84.79
N ILE A 15 -1.92 -1.15 85.55
CA ILE A 15 -0.53 -1.33 85.05
C ILE A 15 -0.27 -2.76 84.56
N GLY A 16 -0.96 -3.76 85.12
CA GLY A 16 -0.71 -5.18 84.88
C GLY A 16 -0.94 -5.64 83.43
N ARG A 17 -1.96 -5.10 82.74
CA ARG A 17 -2.19 -5.42 81.32
C ARG A 17 -1.09 -4.84 80.40
N PRO A 18 -0.74 -3.54 80.48
CA PRO A 18 0.39 -2.97 79.72
C PRO A 18 1.73 -3.65 80.01
N ALA A 19 2.05 -3.91 81.28
CA ALA A 19 3.31 -4.55 81.68
C ALA A 19 3.42 -6.00 81.20
N ARG A 20 2.31 -6.75 81.20
CA ARG A 20 2.25 -8.12 80.66
C ARG A 20 2.48 -8.16 79.15
N ASN A 21 1.91 -7.21 78.40
CA ASN A 21 2.14 -7.07 76.97
C ASN A 21 3.59 -6.64 76.67
N TYR A 22 4.14 -5.71 77.45
CA TYR A 22 5.54 -5.29 77.34
C TYR A 22 6.52 -6.46 77.53
N LEU A 23 6.33 -7.26 78.59
CA LEU A 23 7.15 -8.44 78.87
C LEU A 23 6.99 -9.56 77.82
N LYS A 24 5.79 -9.73 77.26
CA LYS A 24 5.52 -10.71 76.18
C LYS A 24 6.37 -10.42 74.95
N TYR A 25 6.33 -9.18 74.44
CA TYR A 25 7.10 -8.78 73.25
C TYR A 25 8.61 -8.78 73.51
N GLN A 26 9.05 -8.51 74.75
CA GLN A 26 10.47 -8.50 75.08
C GLN A 26 11.09 -9.91 75.19
N ARG A 27 10.35 -10.88 75.74
CA ARG A 27 10.82 -12.28 75.88
C ARG A 27 10.78 -13.06 74.56
N LYS A 28 9.76 -12.82 73.72
CA LYS A 28 9.53 -13.53 72.46
C LYS A 28 9.97 -12.76 71.22
N PHE A 29 10.73 -11.68 71.37
CA PHE A 29 11.11 -10.81 70.26
C PHE A 29 11.75 -11.57 69.08
N THR A 30 12.63 -12.53 69.36
CA THR A 30 13.28 -13.35 68.33
C THR A 30 12.29 -14.26 67.60
N GLU A 31 11.29 -14.82 68.31
CA GLU A 31 10.21 -15.59 67.69
C GLU A 31 9.38 -14.71 66.76
N TYR A 32 9.01 -13.50 67.21
CA TYR A 32 8.26 -12.53 66.39
C TYR A 32 9.03 -12.09 65.13
N VAL A 33 10.34 -11.87 65.23
CA VAL A 33 11.16 -11.52 64.07
C VAL A 33 11.31 -12.69 63.10
N ALA A 34 11.39 -13.93 63.60
CA ALA A 34 11.41 -15.12 62.75
C ALA A 34 10.07 -15.30 62.01
N ASP A 35 8.94 -15.21 62.72
CA ASP A 35 7.60 -15.27 62.14
C ASP A 35 7.36 -14.17 61.10
N PHE A 36 7.88 -12.97 61.36
CA PHE A 36 7.83 -11.84 60.42
C PHE A 36 8.58 -12.12 59.12
N LYS A 37 9.82 -12.62 59.22
CA LYS A 37 10.61 -12.99 58.05
C LYS A 37 9.94 -14.12 57.25
N GLN A 38 9.38 -15.11 57.94
CA GLN A 38 8.66 -16.19 57.28
C GLN A 38 7.43 -15.66 56.54
N ALA A 39 6.64 -14.77 57.17
CA ALA A 39 5.47 -14.18 56.53
C ALA A 39 5.82 -13.34 55.29
N GLN A 40 6.99 -12.68 55.24
CA GLN A 40 7.47 -12.00 54.04
C GLN A 40 7.81 -13.00 52.92
N VAL A 41 8.54 -14.07 53.25
CA VAL A 41 8.93 -15.10 52.29
C VAL A 41 7.69 -15.78 51.71
N ASP A 42 6.73 -16.13 52.55
CA ASP A 42 5.48 -16.77 52.13
C ASP A 42 4.68 -15.85 51.20
N LEU A 43 4.62 -14.54 51.51
CA LEU A 43 3.92 -13.57 50.67
C LEU A 43 4.59 -13.39 49.29
N LEU A 44 5.93 -13.31 49.26
CA LEU A 44 6.71 -13.22 48.01
C LEU A 44 6.54 -14.48 47.15
N ALA A 45 6.54 -15.66 47.76
CA ALA A 45 6.30 -16.91 47.04
C ALA A 45 4.90 -16.93 46.43
N LYS A 46 3.88 -16.51 47.20
CA LYS A 46 2.49 -16.42 46.74
C LYS A 46 2.33 -15.41 45.60
N GLU A 47 2.97 -14.25 45.70
CA GLU A 47 3.01 -13.23 44.65
C GLU A 47 3.59 -13.79 43.36
N ALA A 48 4.73 -14.49 43.44
CA ALA A 48 5.36 -15.10 42.29
C ALA A 48 4.49 -16.19 41.62
N ASP A 49 3.78 -17.00 42.41
CA ASP A 49 2.89 -18.04 41.89
C ASP A 49 1.66 -17.45 41.18
N ILE A 50 1.05 -16.40 41.75
CA ILE A 50 -0.09 -15.70 41.14
C ILE A 50 0.36 -14.94 39.89
N GLN A 51 1.55 -14.33 39.90
CA GLN A 51 2.12 -13.68 38.72
C GLN A 51 2.34 -14.68 37.59
N ARG A 52 2.90 -15.86 37.90
CA ARG A 52 3.08 -16.95 36.93
C ARG A 52 1.73 -17.41 36.35
N GLN A 53 0.71 -17.56 37.19
CA GLN A 53 -0.63 -17.92 36.74
C GLN A 53 -1.26 -16.82 35.86
N LEU A 54 -1.04 -15.54 36.17
CA LEU A 54 -1.45 -14.43 35.31
C LEU A 54 -0.73 -14.47 33.96
N ASP A 55 0.57 -14.72 33.94
CA ASP A 55 1.36 -14.82 32.71
C ASP A 55 0.90 -16.01 31.85
N ASP A 56 0.47 -17.11 32.48
CA ASP A 56 -0.09 -18.29 31.81
C ASP A 56 -1.51 -18.04 31.25
N GLU A 57 -2.36 -17.32 32.00
CA GLU A 57 -3.73 -16.98 31.63
C GLU A 57 -3.85 -15.75 30.70
N CYS A 58 -2.79 -14.95 30.57
CA CYS A 58 -2.71 -13.78 29.71
C CYS A 58 -2.75 -14.18 28.22
N ASP A 59 -3.94 -14.08 27.64
CA ASP A 59 -4.19 -14.11 26.20
C ASP A 59 -4.63 -12.71 25.72
N TYR A 60 -4.55 -12.48 24.40
CA TYR A 60 -5.18 -11.33 23.77
C TYR A 60 -6.67 -11.24 24.15
N GLY A 61 -7.11 -10.07 24.62
CA GLY A 61 -8.50 -9.84 25.00
C GLY A 61 -8.82 -10.12 26.46
N LYS A 62 -7.84 -10.37 27.33
CA LYS A 62 -8.05 -10.58 28.77
C LYS A 62 -7.19 -9.63 29.62
N MET A 63 -7.73 -9.18 30.73
CA MET A 63 -7.06 -8.35 31.75
C MET A 63 -7.22 -9.00 33.14
N PRO A 64 -6.30 -8.76 34.09
CA PRO A 64 -6.47 -9.21 35.46
C PRO A 64 -7.80 -8.71 36.05
N LYS A 65 -8.46 -9.52 36.87
CA LYS A 65 -9.61 -9.06 37.65
C LYS A 65 -9.17 -7.91 38.55
N LYS A 66 -10.02 -6.89 38.71
CA LYS A 66 -9.76 -5.75 39.60
C LYS A 66 -9.33 -6.17 41.02
N GLY A 67 -9.92 -7.23 41.57
CA GLY A 67 -9.53 -7.76 42.88
C GLY A 67 -8.11 -8.34 42.94
N VAL A 68 -7.59 -8.82 41.81
CA VAL A 68 -6.20 -9.30 41.68
C VAL A 68 -5.24 -8.10 41.61
N GLU A 69 -5.56 -7.07 40.82
CA GLU A 69 -4.76 -5.84 40.74
C GLU A 69 -4.67 -5.13 42.10
N GLU A 70 -5.80 -4.99 42.79
CA GLU A 70 -5.85 -4.41 44.14
C GLU A 70 -5.06 -5.24 45.15
N TRP A 71 -4.98 -6.55 44.97
CA TRP A 71 -4.18 -7.43 45.81
C TRP A 71 -2.69 -7.21 45.60
N PHE A 72 -2.21 -7.18 44.34
CA PHE A 72 -0.79 -6.88 44.06
C PHE A 72 -0.36 -5.53 44.62
N LYS A 73 -1.22 -4.50 44.49
CA LYS A 73 -0.94 -3.20 45.10
C LYS A 73 -0.80 -3.27 46.63
N LYS A 74 -1.69 -4.02 47.30
CA LYS A 74 -1.59 -4.25 48.74
C LYS A 74 -0.31 -5.00 49.12
N VAL A 75 0.11 -5.98 48.32
CA VAL A 75 1.36 -6.71 48.51
C VAL A 75 2.56 -5.77 48.43
N GLU A 76 2.64 -4.93 47.39
CA GLU A 76 3.71 -3.97 47.20
C GLU A 76 3.82 -2.98 48.36
N ASP A 77 2.70 -2.36 48.76
CA ASP A 77 2.62 -1.41 49.86
C ASP A 77 3.07 -2.04 51.20
N ASN A 78 2.65 -3.28 51.46
CA ASN A 78 2.95 -3.95 52.73
C ASN A 78 4.35 -4.53 52.77
N LEU A 79 4.90 -5.00 51.64
CA LEU A 79 6.31 -5.37 51.55
C LEU A 79 7.22 -4.15 51.67
N ALA A 80 6.82 -2.98 51.14
CA ALA A 80 7.53 -1.72 51.37
C ALA A 80 7.54 -1.34 52.86
N ASN A 81 6.39 -1.42 53.54
CA ASN A 81 6.32 -1.22 54.99
C ASN A 81 7.15 -2.25 55.76
N ALA A 82 7.12 -3.52 55.35
CA ALA A 82 7.90 -4.58 55.98
C ALA A 82 9.42 -4.33 55.88
N ARG A 83 9.91 -3.86 54.73
CA ARG A 83 11.32 -3.43 54.56
C ARG A 83 11.69 -2.29 55.51
N HIS A 84 10.78 -1.33 55.73
CA HIS A 84 10.99 -0.25 56.72
C HIS A 84 11.08 -0.77 58.15
N VAL A 85 10.21 -1.71 58.52
CA VAL A 85 10.22 -2.37 59.83
C VAL A 85 11.50 -3.18 60.03
N GLU A 86 11.94 -3.92 59.00
CA GLU A 86 13.21 -4.67 59.03
C GLU A 86 14.42 -3.74 59.21
N GLY A 87 14.41 -2.57 58.56
CA GLY A 87 15.40 -1.51 58.77
C GLY A 87 15.44 -0.98 60.21
N LYS A 88 14.30 -0.97 60.92
CA LYS A 88 14.24 -0.60 62.34
C LYS A 88 14.70 -1.74 63.26
N VAL A 89 14.37 -2.97 62.93
CA VAL A 89 14.79 -4.17 63.69
C VAL A 89 16.31 -4.34 63.65
N SER A 90 16.92 -4.15 62.48
CA SER A 90 18.38 -4.22 62.28
C SER A 90 19.17 -3.12 63.00
N LYS A 91 18.56 -1.95 63.25
CA LYS A 91 19.18 -0.79 63.94
C LYS A 91 18.89 -0.71 65.44
N GLY A 92 18.01 -1.56 65.98
CA GLY A 92 17.46 -1.40 67.33
C GLY A 92 18.40 -1.85 68.48
N LYS A 93 18.56 -1.00 69.51
CA LYS A 93 19.16 -1.38 70.81
C LYS A 93 18.13 -2.09 71.71
N CYS A 94 18.61 -2.95 72.62
CA CYS A 94 17.80 -3.83 73.51
C CYS A 94 16.62 -3.17 74.26
N LEU A 95 16.68 -1.86 74.53
CA LEU A 95 15.71 -1.13 75.35
C LEU A 95 14.36 -0.83 74.66
N PHE A 96 14.26 -1.01 73.33
CA PHE A 96 13.03 -0.76 72.56
C PHE A 96 12.34 -2.03 72.03
N ARG A 97 12.77 -3.22 72.48
CA ARG A 97 12.29 -4.52 71.97
C ARG A 97 10.79 -4.73 72.11
N SER A 98 10.14 -4.19 73.13
CA SER A 98 8.69 -4.37 73.30
C SER A 98 7.88 -3.58 72.27
N CYS A 99 8.26 -2.32 71.99
CA CYS A 99 7.62 -1.49 70.97
C CYS A 99 7.92 -1.99 69.56
N LEU A 100 9.18 -2.39 69.31
CA LEU A 100 9.57 -3.05 68.06
C LEU A 100 8.84 -4.39 67.88
N GLY A 101 8.72 -5.19 68.94
CA GLY A 101 8.06 -6.49 68.89
C GLY A 101 6.57 -6.36 68.59
N LYS A 102 5.90 -5.35 69.15
CA LYS A 102 4.52 -5.00 68.81
C LYS A 102 4.39 -4.61 67.33
N LEU A 103 5.26 -3.72 66.83
CA LEU A 103 5.25 -3.28 65.43
C LEU A 103 5.52 -4.45 64.46
N VAL A 104 6.44 -5.35 64.82
CA VAL A 104 6.76 -6.57 64.06
C VAL A 104 5.56 -7.51 64.05
N ASP A 105 4.91 -7.76 65.18
CA ASP A 105 3.70 -8.60 65.26
C ASP A 105 2.54 -8.02 64.44
N GLU A 106 2.28 -6.72 64.56
CA GLU A 106 1.24 -6.02 63.77
C GLU A 106 1.51 -6.10 62.27
N THR A 107 2.76 -5.89 61.85
CA THR A 107 3.14 -6.00 60.44
C THR A 107 3.08 -7.45 59.96
N THR A 108 3.45 -8.42 60.80
CA THR A 108 3.34 -9.85 60.50
C THR A 108 1.88 -10.27 60.28
N GLN A 109 0.97 -9.78 61.12
CA GLN A 109 -0.47 -10.04 60.97
C GLN A 109 -1.01 -9.45 59.67
N ALA A 110 -0.64 -8.20 59.35
CA ALA A 110 -1.02 -7.57 58.08
C ALA A 110 -0.51 -8.36 56.85
N LEU A 111 0.74 -8.84 56.87
CA LEU A 111 1.29 -9.69 55.81
C LEU A 111 0.51 -11.01 55.67
N LYS A 112 0.17 -11.65 56.79
CA LYS A 112 -0.63 -12.89 56.80
C LYS A 112 -2.06 -12.69 56.31
N GLU A 113 -2.68 -11.55 56.63
CA GLU A 113 -4.01 -11.18 56.12
C GLU A 113 -4.01 -10.99 54.61
N ILE A 114 -2.99 -10.31 54.07
CA ILE A 114 -2.84 -10.13 52.62
C ILE A 114 -2.55 -11.46 51.93
N HIS A 115 -1.69 -12.29 52.51
CA HIS A 115 -1.42 -13.64 52.02
C HIS A 115 -2.72 -14.46 51.91
N ALA A 116 -3.57 -14.42 52.94
CA ALA A 116 -4.88 -15.08 52.92
C ALA A 116 -5.82 -14.53 51.84
N GLY A 117 -5.75 -13.22 51.55
CA GLY A 117 -6.48 -12.56 50.47
C GLY A 117 -6.06 -12.97 49.06
N GLY A 118 -4.91 -13.65 48.88
CA GLY A 118 -4.41 -14.14 47.59
C GLY A 118 -4.99 -15.47 47.14
N ASN A 119 -6.05 -15.97 47.80
CA ASN A 119 -6.71 -17.23 47.44
C ASN A 119 -7.89 -16.98 46.48
N PHE A 120 -7.58 -16.66 45.23
CA PHE A 120 -8.58 -16.45 44.18
C PHE A 120 -9.17 -17.78 43.70
N SER A 121 -10.49 -17.82 43.47
CA SER A 121 -11.19 -18.97 42.87
C SER A 121 -11.40 -18.77 41.37
N GLY A 122 -11.08 -19.81 40.59
CA GLY A 122 -11.21 -19.81 39.12
C GLY A 122 -10.16 -18.96 38.40
N ARG A 123 -10.46 -18.54 37.17
CA ARG A 123 -9.56 -17.72 36.34
C ARG A 123 -9.26 -16.36 37.00
N LEU A 124 -8.02 -15.92 36.93
CA LEU A 124 -7.55 -14.62 37.46
C LEU A 124 -7.85 -13.45 36.53
N VAL A 125 -8.12 -13.74 35.26
CA VAL A 125 -8.39 -12.75 34.23
C VAL A 125 -9.87 -12.69 33.81
N VAL A 126 -10.29 -11.55 33.31
CA VAL A 126 -11.60 -11.30 32.66
C VAL A 126 -11.38 -10.77 31.25
N ASN A 127 -12.39 -10.87 30.38
CA ASN A 127 -12.27 -10.30 29.05
C ASN A 127 -12.14 -8.77 29.14
N ASP A 128 -11.12 -8.22 28.49
CA ASP A 128 -10.87 -6.79 28.39
C ASP A 128 -11.86 -6.17 27.38
N PRO A 129 -12.81 -5.33 27.83
CA PRO A 129 -13.79 -4.69 26.94
C PRO A 129 -13.15 -3.73 25.93
N SER A 130 -11.95 -3.22 26.22
CA SER A 130 -11.19 -2.31 25.35
C SER A 130 -10.41 -3.03 24.23
N VAL A 131 -10.35 -4.37 24.28
CA VAL A 131 -9.64 -5.23 23.32
C VAL A 131 -10.62 -6.00 22.43
N ALA A 132 -11.88 -5.60 22.40
CA ALA A 132 -12.75 -5.96 21.28
C ALA A 132 -12.03 -5.52 20.00
N ALA A 133 -11.59 -6.48 19.18
CA ALA A 133 -10.77 -6.21 18.01
C ALA A 133 -11.40 -5.08 17.20
N VAL A 134 -10.65 -3.99 17.06
CA VAL A 134 -11.21 -2.71 16.63
C VAL A 134 -11.61 -2.84 15.17
N LYS A 135 -12.90 -2.64 14.90
CA LYS A 135 -13.38 -2.58 13.52
C LYS A 135 -12.67 -1.44 12.80
N LEU A 136 -11.98 -1.76 11.71
CA LEU A 136 -11.30 -0.78 10.89
C LEU A 136 -12.34 0.03 10.10
N PRO A 137 -12.17 1.36 9.97
CA PRO A 137 -13.00 2.15 9.08
C PRO A 137 -12.93 1.62 7.66
N THR A 138 -14.06 1.12 7.16
CA THR A 138 -14.18 0.57 5.82
C THR A 138 -15.34 1.23 5.07
N GLN A 139 -15.29 1.16 3.74
CA GLN A 139 -16.37 1.63 2.88
C GLN A 139 -17.15 0.44 2.35
N THR A 140 -18.42 0.66 1.98
CA THR A 140 -19.23 -0.36 1.32
C THR A 140 -18.55 -0.83 0.04
N LEU A 141 -18.29 -2.13 -0.06
CA LEU A 141 -17.81 -2.76 -1.28
C LEU A 141 -18.94 -2.80 -2.32
N VAL A 142 -18.58 -2.67 -3.60
CA VAL A 142 -19.55 -2.65 -4.70
C VAL A 142 -19.25 -3.78 -5.68
N GLY A 143 -20.30 -4.49 -6.09
CA GLY A 143 -20.24 -5.45 -7.19
C GLY A 143 -19.20 -6.55 -7.00
N HIS A 144 -18.30 -6.72 -7.97
CA HIS A 144 -17.30 -7.79 -7.97
C HIS A 144 -16.33 -7.74 -6.78
N GLN A 145 -16.12 -6.58 -6.15
CA GLN A 145 -15.29 -6.48 -4.93
C GLN A 145 -15.84 -7.34 -3.79
N VAL A 146 -17.16 -7.52 -3.72
CA VAL A 146 -17.85 -8.41 -2.77
C VAL A 146 -17.42 -9.86 -3.00
N ARG A 147 -17.35 -10.28 -4.28
CA ARG A 147 -16.93 -11.63 -4.67
C ARG A 147 -15.46 -11.89 -4.35
N VAL A 148 -14.58 -10.94 -4.68
CA VAL A 148 -13.15 -10.99 -4.34
C VAL A 148 -12.95 -11.10 -2.82
N ARG A 149 -13.71 -10.32 -2.06
CA ARG A 149 -13.72 -10.37 -0.60
C ARG A 149 -14.17 -11.75 -0.08
N ASP A 150 -15.22 -12.33 -0.65
CA ASP A 150 -15.71 -13.66 -0.27
C ASP A 150 -14.71 -14.77 -0.64
N GLU A 151 -14.00 -14.64 -1.78
CA GLU A 151 -12.92 -15.56 -2.17
C GLU A 151 -11.76 -15.54 -1.17
N ILE A 152 -11.25 -14.34 -0.83
CA ILE A 152 -10.16 -14.18 0.15
C ILE A 152 -10.58 -14.76 1.50
N TYR A 153 -11.81 -14.43 1.94
CA TYR A 153 -12.37 -14.95 3.18
C TYR A 153 -12.48 -16.49 3.14
N GLY A 154 -12.91 -17.06 2.01
CA GLY A 154 -12.95 -18.51 1.79
C GLY A 154 -11.59 -19.18 1.98
N TYR A 155 -10.52 -18.64 1.37
CA TYR A 155 -9.16 -19.19 1.55
C TYR A 155 -8.68 -19.10 3.00
N LEU A 156 -8.99 -18.00 3.70
CA LEU A 156 -8.65 -17.82 5.11
C LEU A 156 -9.39 -18.79 6.02
N MET A 157 -10.67 -19.05 5.74
CA MET A 157 -11.49 -20.00 6.49
C MET A 157 -11.22 -21.45 6.09
N GLY A 158 -10.61 -21.70 4.94
CA GLY A 158 -10.10 -23.01 4.52
C GLY A 158 -8.77 -23.42 5.16
N GLY A 159 -8.38 -24.68 4.94
CA GLY A 159 -7.09 -25.26 5.39
C GLY A 159 -5.98 -25.20 4.33
N GLU A 160 -6.34 -25.24 3.04
CA GLU A 160 -5.40 -25.52 1.95
C GLU A 160 -4.40 -24.40 1.64
N VAL A 161 -4.82 -23.14 1.75
CA VAL A 161 -4.03 -21.98 1.30
C VAL A 161 -3.41 -21.26 2.49
N GLY A 162 -2.10 -21.36 2.68
CA GLY A 162 -1.37 -20.69 3.77
C GLY A 162 -1.09 -19.20 3.50
N MET A 163 -0.75 -18.87 2.26
CA MET A 163 -0.38 -17.52 1.82
C MET A 163 -1.27 -17.03 0.68
N ILE A 164 -1.84 -15.84 0.83
CA ILE A 164 -2.75 -15.22 -0.14
C ILE A 164 -2.15 -13.89 -0.57
N GLY A 165 -2.10 -13.64 -1.86
CA GLY A 165 -1.58 -12.40 -2.42
C GLY A 165 -2.65 -11.66 -3.21
N VAL A 166 -3.09 -10.52 -2.70
CA VAL A 166 -4.10 -9.66 -3.32
C VAL A 166 -3.41 -8.59 -4.16
N CYS A 167 -3.55 -8.66 -5.48
CA CYS A 167 -2.80 -7.83 -6.43
C CYS A 167 -3.72 -6.99 -7.34
N GLY A 168 -3.15 -5.94 -7.93
CA GLY A 168 -3.85 -5.02 -8.84
C GLY A 168 -3.27 -3.60 -8.82
N MET A 169 -3.80 -2.72 -9.68
CA MET A 169 -3.32 -1.34 -9.82
C MET A 169 -3.46 -0.49 -8.54
N GLY A 170 -2.67 0.58 -8.42
CA GLY A 170 -2.83 1.59 -7.37
C GLY A 170 -4.24 2.20 -7.34
N GLY A 171 -4.85 2.35 -6.16
CA GLY A 171 -6.19 2.92 -6.03
C GLY A 171 -7.38 2.01 -6.40
N ILE A 172 -7.12 0.74 -6.74
CA ILE A 172 -8.15 -0.22 -7.17
C ILE A 172 -9.04 -0.76 -6.02
N GLY A 173 -8.66 -0.54 -4.77
CA GLY A 173 -9.47 -0.91 -3.59
C GLY A 173 -8.99 -2.13 -2.79
N LYS A 174 -7.78 -2.66 -3.05
CA LYS A 174 -7.20 -3.79 -2.29
C LYS A 174 -7.27 -3.62 -0.77
N THR A 175 -6.77 -2.50 -0.25
CA THR A 175 -6.80 -2.17 1.18
C THR A 175 -8.24 -2.09 1.71
N THR A 176 -9.18 -1.54 0.93
CA THR A 176 -10.60 -1.48 1.33
C THR A 176 -11.22 -2.87 1.43
N ILE A 177 -10.94 -3.75 0.46
CA ILE A 177 -11.36 -5.15 0.49
C ILE A 177 -10.79 -5.85 1.72
N MET A 178 -9.49 -5.70 1.99
CA MET A 178 -8.86 -6.32 3.15
C MET A 178 -9.38 -5.79 4.48
N ARG A 179 -9.76 -4.50 4.58
CA ARG A 179 -10.43 -3.99 5.78
C ARG A 179 -11.80 -4.63 6.02
N ASP A 180 -12.56 -4.92 4.97
CA ASP A 180 -13.82 -5.67 5.08
C ASP A 180 -13.57 -7.12 5.52
N VAL A 181 -12.58 -7.79 4.92
CA VAL A 181 -12.15 -9.15 5.32
C VAL A 181 -11.76 -9.15 6.81
N HIS A 182 -10.89 -8.23 7.22
CA HIS A 182 -10.46 -8.07 8.61
C HIS A 182 -11.67 -7.93 9.55
N ASN A 183 -12.61 -7.03 9.24
CA ASN A 183 -13.78 -6.79 10.07
C ASN A 183 -14.71 -7.99 10.20
N ARG A 184 -14.76 -8.85 9.17
CA ARG A 184 -15.47 -10.14 9.23
C ARG A 184 -14.72 -11.16 10.09
N LEU A 185 -13.40 -11.28 9.92
CA LEU A 185 -12.59 -12.20 10.70
C LEU A 185 -12.64 -11.93 12.22
N ILE A 186 -12.84 -10.67 12.64
CA ILE A 186 -13.06 -10.32 14.05
C ILE A 186 -14.25 -11.07 14.65
N GLN A 187 -15.28 -11.36 13.85
CA GLN A 187 -16.48 -12.04 14.30
C GLN A 187 -16.30 -13.57 14.37
N GLU A 188 -15.19 -14.08 13.84
CA GLU A 188 -14.91 -15.51 13.77
C GLU A 188 -14.09 -15.97 14.98
N ALA A 189 -14.46 -17.12 15.54
CA ALA A 189 -13.67 -17.76 16.60
C ALA A 189 -12.39 -18.44 16.07
N LYS A 190 -12.20 -18.50 14.74
CA LYS A 190 -11.11 -19.27 14.11
C LYS A 190 -9.73 -18.71 14.44
N PHE A 191 -9.56 -17.39 14.41
CA PHE A 191 -8.28 -16.73 14.64
C PHE A 191 -8.30 -16.02 16.00
N LYS A 192 -7.47 -16.48 16.93
CA LYS A 192 -7.33 -15.82 18.24
C LYS A 192 -6.64 -14.46 18.12
N ASN A 193 -5.80 -14.29 17.10
CA ASN A 193 -5.04 -13.07 16.86
C ASN A 193 -5.12 -12.67 15.39
N LEU A 194 -5.45 -11.41 15.14
CA LEU A 194 -5.50 -10.82 13.81
C LEU A 194 -4.55 -9.63 13.80
N ILE A 195 -3.47 -9.75 13.03
CA ILE A 195 -2.36 -8.79 13.02
C ILE A 195 -2.39 -8.05 11.68
N TRP A 196 -2.49 -6.71 11.70
CA TRP A 196 -2.52 -5.88 10.50
C TRP A 196 -1.30 -4.97 10.44
N ILE A 197 -0.39 -5.20 9.51
CA ILE A 197 0.80 -4.36 9.32
C ILE A 197 0.70 -3.65 7.98
N THR A 198 0.92 -2.33 7.99
CA THR A 198 1.07 -1.55 6.74
C THR A 198 2.57 -1.43 6.46
N VAL A 199 3.02 -2.04 5.37
CA VAL A 199 4.43 -1.99 4.96
C VAL A 199 4.72 -0.62 4.35
N SER A 200 5.74 0.06 4.87
CA SER A 200 6.18 1.35 4.34
C SER A 200 6.91 1.20 3.02
N GLU A 201 6.91 2.30 2.25
CA GLU A 201 7.68 2.44 1.01
C GLU A 201 9.18 2.18 1.25
N ASN A 202 9.75 2.82 2.29
CA ASN A 202 11.05 2.45 2.81
C ASN A 202 10.89 1.14 3.60
N PHE A 203 11.19 0.03 2.94
CA PHE A 203 11.12 -1.30 3.54
C PHE A 203 12.11 -1.40 4.70
N ASP A 204 11.60 -1.72 5.89
CA ASP A 204 12.40 -1.86 7.11
C ASP A 204 11.87 -3.02 7.95
N ILE A 205 12.65 -4.11 7.98
CA ILE A 205 12.33 -5.32 8.72
C ILE A 205 12.18 -5.02 10.22
N ARG A 206 13.01 -4.14 10.80
CA ARG A 206 12.95 -3.84 12.23
C ARG A 206 11.66 -3.15 12.60
N LYS A 207 11.18 -2.25 11.73
CA LYS A 207 9.89 -1.59 11.89
C LYS A 207 8.75 -2.61 11.80
N ILE A 208 8.76 -3.52 10.83
CA ILE A 208 7.76 -4.59 10.72
C ILE A 208 7.74 -5.46 11.98
N GLN A 209 8.91 -5.91 12.45
CA GLN A 209 9.04 -6.65 13.70
C GLN A 209 8.45 -5.89 14.88
N GLN A 210 8.73 -4.58 14.97
CA GLN A 210 8.23 -3.72 16.04
C GLN A 210 6.71 -3.55 15.98
N ASP A 211 6.14 -3.33 14.79
CA ASP A 211 4.70 -3.16 14.57
C ASP A 211 3.93 -4.44 14.92
N ILE A 212 4.47 -5.62 14.56
CA ILE A 212 3.90 -6.93 14.94
C ILE A 212 3.89 -7.08 16.45
N VAL A 213 5.03 -6.89 17.09
CA VAL A 213 5.17 -7.07 18.54
C VAL A 213 4.31 -6.08 19.33
N SER A 214 4.15 -4.86 18.83
CA SER A 214 3.27 -3.86 19.42
C SER A 214 1.80 -4.31 19.39
N GLN A 215 1.35 -4.98 18.33
CA GLN A 215 -0.01 -5.54 18.27
C GLN A 215 -0.21 -6.75 19.15
N LEU A 216 0.85 -7.52 19.37
CA LEU A 216 0.89 -8.60 20.36
C LEU A 216 0.98 -8.08 21.80
N LYS A 217 1.05 -6.75 22.01
CA LYS A 217 1.27 -6.10 23.31
C LYS A 217 2.51 -6.65 24.05
N ARG A 218 3.52 -7.08 23.29
CA ARG A 218 4.82 -7.51 23.80
C ARG A 218 5.86 -6.41 23.52
N ALA A 219 7.10 -6.64 23.93
CA ALA A 219 8.20 -5.72 23.67
C ALA A 219 9.41 -6.47 23.10
N LEU A 220 10.10 -5.82 22.16
CA LEU A 220 11.43 -6.22 21.71
C LEU A 220 12.41 -5.10 22.05
N PRO A 221 13.51 -5.37 22.77
CA PRO A 221 14.51 -4.37 23.08
C PRO A 221 15.09 -3.71 21.82
N GLY A 222 15.20 -2.38 21.83
CA GLY A 222 15.63 -1.60 20.67
C GLY A 222 17.11 -1.75 20.30
N HIS A 223 17.95 -2.16 21.25
CA HIS A 223 19.39 -2.35 21.05
C HIS A 223 19.72 -3.66 20.33
N GLU A 224 18.76 -4.58 20.22
CA GLU A 224 18.98 -5.88 19.60
C GLU A 224 19.05 -5.77 18.07
N ASN A 225 19.84 -6.66 17.46
CA ASN A 225 19.94 -6.72 16.02
C ASN A 225 18.72 -7.43 15.40
N THR A 226 18.54 -7.26 14.08
CA THR A 226 17.37 -7.77 13.35
C THR A 226 17.21 -9.29 13.47
N THR A 227 18.32 -10.04 13.46
CA THR A 227 18.31 -11.51 13.56
C THR A 227 17.87 -12.00 14.94
N VAL A 228 18.38 -11.40 16.02
CA VAL A 228 17.97 -11.73 17.40
C VAL A 228 16.49 -11.41 17.60
N ARG A 229 16.04 -10.25 17.07
CA ARG A 229 14.64 -9.85 17.11
C ARG A 229 13.73 -10.83 16.36
N SER A 230 14.18 -11.33 15.20
CA SER A 230 13.47 -12.37 14.44
C SER A 230 13.29 -13.65 15.26
N GLY A 231 14.38 -14.20 15.83
CA GLY A 231 14.28 -15.43 16.62
C GLY A 231 13.35 -15.30 17.83
N LYS A 232 13.35 -14.13 18.47
CA LYS A 232 12.40 -13.81 19.55
C LYS A 232 10.97 -13.73 19.05
N LEU A 233 10.72 -13.01 17.96
CA LEU A 233 9.38 -12.91 17.38
C LEU A 233 8.85 -14.29 16.95
N SER A 234 9.68 -15.12 16.31
CA SER A 234 9.34 -16.50 15.95
C SER A 234 8.94 -17.29 17.20
N THR A 235 9.75 -17.25 18.26
CA THR A 235 9.42 -17.90 19.55
C THR A 235 8.06 -17.47 20.09
N MET A 236 7.76 -16.15 20.06
CA MET A 236 6.47 -15.63 20.52
C MET A 236 5.29 -16.15 19.68
N LEU A 237 5.43 -16.16 18.35
CA LEU A 237 4.38 -16.63 17.44
C LEU A 237 4.18 -18.15 17.55
N SER A 238 5.26 -18.94 17.62
CA SER A 238 5.19 -20.40 17.75
C SER A 238 4.56 -20.81 19.10
N GLU A 239 4.84 -20.08 20.19
CA GLU A 239 4.17 -20.28 21.49
C GLU A 239 2.65 -20.08 21.39
N MET A 240 2.21 -19.04 20.67
CA MET A 240 0.79 -18.75 20.45
C MET A 240 0.10 -19.88 19.69
N LEU A 241 0.77 -20.43 18.67
CA LEU A 241 0.28 -21.58 17.92
C LEU A 241 0.20 -22.84 18.80
N ARG A 242 1.25 -23.11 19.61
CA ARG A 242 1.30 -24.27 20.52
C ARG A 242 0.19 -24.27 21.57
N LYS A 243 -0.25 -23.11 22.07
CA LYS A 243 -1.41 -22.98 22.98
C LYS A 243 -2.78 -23.18 22.26
N GLY A 244 -2.79 -23.89 21.13
CA GLY A 244 -3.97 -24.12 20.30
C GLY A 244 -4.52 -22.84 19.67
N GLY A 245 -3.67 -21.83 19.49
CA GLY A 245 -4.02 -20.59 18.81
C GLY A 245 -3.91 -20.72 17.29
N ARG A 246 -4.54 -19.78 16.59
CA ARG A 246 -4.33 -19.51 15.17
C ARG A 246 -4.23 -18.02 15.00
N TYR A 247 -3.42 -17.57 14.06
CA TYR A 247 -3.35 -16.16 13.72
C TYR A 247 -3.41 -15.93 12.21
N ALA A 248 -3.95 -14.78 11.85
CA ALA A 248 -3.89 -14.27 10.50
C ALA A 248 -3.07 -12.97 10.52
N LEU A 249 -2.06 -12.91 9.66
CA LEU A 249 -1.22 -11.73 9.44
C LEU A 249 -1.58 -11.09 8.11
N ILE A 250 -1.99 -9.83 8.14
CA ILE A 250 -2.30 -9.02 6.96
C ILE A 250 -1.16 -8.02 6.78
N LEU A 251 -0.41 -8.16 5.68
CA LEU A 251 0.66 -7.26 5.24
C LEU A 251 0.13 -6.37 4.12
N ASP A 252 -0.38 -5.20 4.47
CA ASP A 252 -0.92 -4.25 3.50
C ASP A 252 0.21 -3.46 2.82
N ASN A 253 0.13 -3.31 1.51
CA ASN A 253 1.01 -2.49 0.67
C ASN A 253 2.47 -2.99 0.60
N VAL A 254 2.67 -4.28 0.35
CA VAL A 254 3.97 -4.90 0.10
C VAL A 254 4.51 -4.52 -1.28
N TRP A 255 5.78 -4.13 -1.31
CA TRP A 255 6.45 -3.51 -2.46
C TRP A 255 7.50 -4.41 -3.13
N SER A 256 8.18 -5.25 -2.35
CA SER A 256 9.21 -6.19 -2.80
C SER A 256 9.04 -7.52 -2.04
N SER A 257 9.49 -8.62 -2.62
CA SER A 257 9.54 -9.89 -1.91
C SER A 257 10.61 -9.86 -0.82
N PHE A 258 10.35 -10.59 0.26
CA PHE A 258 11.28 -10.77 1.37
C PHE A 258 11.02 -12.14 2.02
N ASP A 259 12.00 -12.62 2.77
CA ASP A 259 11.86 -13.85 3.55
C ASP A 259 11.08 -13.58 4.84
N LEU A 260 10.03 -14.38 5.08
CA LEU A 260 9.25 -14.33 6.31
C LEU A 260 10.11 -14.70 7.54
N GLY A 261 11.09 -15.58 7.37
CA GLY A 261 12.04 -15.98 8.40
C GLY A 261 12.92 -14.83 8.89
N GLU A 262 13.29 -13.88 8.02
CA GLU A 262 14.04 -12.69 8.42
C GLU A 262 13.24 -11.77 9.36
N ILE A 263 11.92 -11.79 9.25
CA ILE A 263 11.03 -11.10 10.20
C ILE A 263 10.88 -11.91 11.48
N GLY A 264 10.87 -13.25 11.37
CA GLY A 264 10.57 -14.17 12.48
C GLY A 264 9.17 -14.77 12.36
N ILE A 265 8.65 -14.89 11.13
CA ILE A 265 7.37 -15.50 10.83
C ILE A 265 7.64 -16.86 10.19
N ASP A 266 7.12 -17.92 10.80
CA ASP A 266 7.21 -19.26 10.22
C ASP A 266 6.39 -19.34 8.92
N GLU A 267 6.90 -20.05 7.92
CA GLU A 267 6.15 -20.25 6.66
C GLU A 267 4.79 -20.89 6.93
N PRO A 268 3.68 -20.33 6.42
CA PRO A 268 2.36 -20.92 6.60
C PRO A 268 2.26 -22.32 5.99
N THR A 269 1.86 -23.29 6.81
CA THR A 269 1.59 -24.67 6.36
C THR A 269 0.11 -25.01 6.57
N LYS A 270 -0.33 -26.17 6.07
CA LYS A 270 -1.72 -26.63 6.25
C LYS A 270 -2.08 -26.80 7.73
N ASP A 271 -1.10 -27.14 8.56
CA ASP A 271 -1.33 -27.64 9.91
C ASP A 271 -0.84 -26.69 11.02
N ASN A 272 0.03 -25.72 10.71
CA ASN A 272 0.59 -24.85 11.76
C ASN A 272 -0.34 -23.72 12.22
N GLY A 273 -1.51 -23.52 11.62
CA GLY A 273 -2.50 -22.53 12.07
C GLY A 273 -2.12 -21.06 11.81
N CYS A 274 -1.06 -20.82 11.05
CA CYS A 274 -0.66 -19.51 10.54
C CYS A 274 -1.30 -19.25 9.16
N LYS A 275 -1.83 -18.04 8.94
CA LYS A 275 -2.22 -17.56 7.61
C LYS A 275 -1.59 -16.20 7.36
N VAL A 276 -1.07 -15.99 6.14
CA VAL A 276 -0.54 -14.69 5.72
C VAL A 276 -1.33 -14.20 4.51
N VAL A 277 -1.75 -12.94 4.55
CA VAL A 277 -2.32 -12.24 3.40
C VAL A 277 -1.48 -11.02 3.15
N LEU A 278 -1.09 -10.78 1.90
CA LEU A 278 -0.45 -9.54 1.51
C LEU A 278 -1.26 -8.82 0.43
N THR A 279 -1.22 -7.49 0.45
CA THR A 279 -1.68 -6.69 -0.69
C THR A 279 -0.47 -6.09 -1.40
N THR A 280 -0.47 -6.13 -2.72
CA THR A 280 0.64 -5.61 -3.52
C THR A 280 0.17 -5.07 -4.87
N ARG A 281 1.06 -4.35 -5.54
CA ARG A 281 0.88 -3.87 -6.91
C ARG A 281 1.79 -4.60 -7.89
N SER A 282 2.47 -5.66 -7.46
CA SER A 282 3.44 -6.39 -8.25
C SER A 282 3.09 -7.89 -8.24
N GLU A 283 2.87 -8.46 -9.43
CA GLU A 283 2.73 -9.90 -9.60
C GLU A 283 4.03 -10.65 -9.28
N GLU A 284 5.18 -10.02 -9.49
CA GLU A 284 6.48 -10.55 -9.10
C GLU A 284 6.51 -10.87 -7.60
N VAL A 285 6.02 -9.97 -6.74
CA VAL A 285 5.91 -10.21 -5.29
C VAL A 285 5.05 -11.45 -4.99
N ILE A 286 3.91 -11.60 -5.68
CA ILE A 286 3.01 -12.74 -5.51
C ILE A 286 3.73 -14.05 -5.85
N ARG A 287 4.41 -14.08 -7.00
CA ARG A 287 5.14 -15.24 -7.51
C ARG A 287 6.33 -15.58 -6.62
N SER A 288 7.16 -14.60 -6.31
CA SER A 288 8.39 -14.79 -5.52
C SER A 288 8.11 -15.19 -4.07
N MET A 289 6.97 -14.79 -3.50
CA MET A 289 6.55 -15.21 -2.16
C MET A 289 5.61 -16.43 -2.15
N GLY A 290 5.45 -17.13 -3.28
CA GLY A 290 4.66 -18.37 -3.34
C GLY A 290 3.18 -18.21 -2.98
N CYS A 291 2.60 -17.03 -3.18
CA CYS A 291 1.24 -16.71 -2.75
C CYS A 291 0.18 -17.26 -3.71
N LYS A 292 -0.97 -17.68 -3.16
CA LYS A 292 -2.19 -17.86 -3.96
C LYS A 292 -2.66 -16.49 -4.46
N LYS A 293 -2.54 -16.26 -5.76
CA LYS A 293 -2.94 -15.01 -6.42
C LYS A 293 -4.45 -14.79 -6.35
N VAL A 294 -4.84 -13.60 -5.90
CA VAL A 294 -6.19 -13.03 -6.04
C VAL A 294 -6.05 -11.67 -6.70
N GLN A 295 -6.59 -11.52 -7.92
CA GLN A 295 -6.47 -10.28 -8.69
C GLN A 295 -7.72 -9.42 -8.53
N VAL A 296 -7.52 -8.14 -8.23
CA VAL A 296 -8.60 -7.13 -8.18
C VAL A 296 -8.68 -6.42 -9.53
N ALA A 297 -9.86 -6.36 -10.12
CA ALA A 297 -10.11 -5.69 -11.38
C ALA A 297 -10.70 -4.28 -11.19
N CYS A 298 -10.69 -3.45 -12.24
CA CYS A 298 -11.43 -2.20 -12.25
C CYS A 298 -12.94 -2.47 -12.20
N LEU A 299 -13.70 -1.52 -11.67
CA LEU A 299 -15.16 -1.64 -11.61
C LEU A 299 -15.74 -1.61 -13.03
N SER A 300 -16.72 -2.46 -13.29
CA SER A 300 -17.54 -2.35 -14.50
C SER A 300 -18.23 -0.98 -14.54
N LYS A 301 -18.64 -0.54 -15.73
CA LYS A 301 -19.34 0.74 -15.92
C LYS A 301 -20.55 0.91 -15.00
N HIS A 302 -21.30 -0.17 -14.76
CA HIS A 302 -22.45 -0.16 -13.86
C HIS A 302 -22.02 0.01 -12.40
N GLU A 303 -21.07 -0.79 -11.94
CA GLU A 303 -20.53 -0.70 -10.57
C GLU A 303 -19.89 0.66 -10.29
N ALA A 304 -19.14 1.19 -11.26
CA ALA A 304 -18.51 2.50 -11.20
C ALA A 304 -19.53 3.64 -11.06
N THR A 305 -20.63 3.56 -11.81
CA THR A 305 -21.74 4.52 -11.72
C THR A 305 -22.40 4.46 -10.35
N ASN A 306 -22.70 3.25 -9.85
CA ASN A 306 -23.31 3.06 -8.54
C ASN A 306 -22.40 3.60 -7.42
N LEU A 307 -21.10 3.30 -7.47
CA LEU A 307 -20.14 3.83 -6.50
C LEU A 307 -20.09 5.37 -6.54
N PHE A 308 -20.01 5.98 -7.73
CA PHE A 308 -19.97 7.43 -7.87
C PHE A 308 -21.24 8.09 -7.28
N LEU A 309 -22.42 7.59 -7.66
CA LEU A 309 -23.71 8.10 -7.18
C LEU A 309 -23.85 7.97 -5.66
N SER A 310 -23.36 6.86 -5.08
CA SER A 310 -23.37 6.64 -3.63
C SER A 310 -22.54 7.68 -2.85
N LYS A 311 -21.56 8.31 -3.50
CA LYS A 311 -20.65 9.28 -2.87
C LYS A 311 -21.07 10.73 -3.07
N VAL A 312 -21.68 11.06 -4.22
CA VAL A 312 -22.09 12.43 -4.52
C VAL A 312 -23.38 12.86 -3.80
N GLY A 313 -24.26 11.90 -3.46
CA GLY A 313 -25.51 12.14 -2.74
C GLY A 313 -26.76 12.04 -3.62
N GLN A 314 -27.91 11.81 -2.97
CA GLN A 314 -29.18 11.53 -3.66
C GLN A 314 -29.71 12.74 -4.45
N ASP A 315 -29.63 13.95 -3.89
CA ASP A 315 -30.13 15.18 -4.52
C ASP A 315 -29.54 15.44 -5.92
N VAL A 316 -28.27 15.04 -6.12
CA VAL A 316 -27.57 15.15 -7.40
C VAL A 316 -27.96 14.04 -8.36
N SER A 317 -28.23 12.83 -7.85
CA SER A 317 -28.60 11.65 -8.65
C SER A 317 -29.95 11.82 -9.35
N GLU A 318 -30.87 12.58 -8.75
CA GLU A 318 -32.22 12.79 -9.27
C GLU A 318 -32.30 13.92 -10.30
N ASN A 319 -31.29 14.80 -10.36
CA ASN A 319 -31.29 15.94 -11.27
C ASN A 319 -31.06 15.51 -12.74
N PRO A 320 -32.08 15.63 -13.62
CA PRO A 320 -31.98 15.16 -15.00
C PRO A 320 -30.95 15.94 -15.83
N THR A 321 -30.71 17.21 -15.50
CA THR A 321 -29.76 18.06 -16.23
C THR A 321 -28.30 17.63 -16.01
N LEU A 322 -28.00 16.93 -14.91
CA LEU A 322 -26.65 16.50 -14.57
C LEU A 322 -26.32 15.09 -15.10
N LYS A 323 -27.33 14.31 -15.55
CA LYS A 323 -27.15 12.90 -15.94
C LYS A 323 -26.09 12.70 -17.03
N SER A 324 -26.05 13.60 -18.03
CA SER A 324 -25.06 13.55 -19.11
C SER A 324 -23.63 13.75 -18.56
N SER A 325 -23.44 14.80 -17.76
CA SER A 325 -22.15 15.13 -17.15
C SER A 325 -21.67 14.04 -16.18
N ILE A 326 -22.57 13.49 -15.34
CA ILE A 326 -22.24 12.36 -14.44
C ILE A 326 -21.73 11.17 -15.25
N LYS A 327 -22.45 10.78 -16.32
CA LYS A 327 -22.06 9.65 -17.18
C LYS A 327 -20.69 9.88 -17.82
N LEU A 328 -20.38 11.12 -18.22
CA LEU A 328 -19.09 11.49 -18.79
C LEU A 328 -17.98 11.45 -17.73
N LEU A 329 -18.17 12.02 -16.55
CA LEU A 329 -17.18 11.99 -15.47
C LEU A 329 -16.86 10.56 -15.01
N VAL A 330 -17.88 9.71 -14.83
CA VAL A 330 -17.68 8.30 -14.47
C VAL A 330 -16.87 7.57 -15.55
N ARG A 331 -17.14 7.85 -16.82
CA ARG A 331 -16.37 7.28 -17.94
C ARG A 331 -14.91 7.75 -17.93
N GLU A 332 -14.62 8.97 -17.50
CA GLU A 332 -13.25 9.48 -17.41
C GLU A 332 -12.41 8.84 -16.29
N CYS A 333 -13.04 8.12 -15.35
CA CYS A 333 -12.35 7.36 -14.31
C CYS A 333 -11.99 5.92 -14.71
N ASP A 334 -12.55 5.42 -15.81
CA ASP A 334 -12.31 4.07 -16.34
C ASP A 334 -12.43 2.95 -15.27
N GLY A 335 -13.42 3.08 -14.38
CA GLY A 335 -13.69 2.08 -13.34
C GLY A 335 -12.75 2.10 -12.14
N LEU A 336 -11.78 3.02 -12.06
CA LEU A 336 -10.85 3.12 -10.92
C LEU A 336 -11.55 3.70 -9.67
N PRO A 337 -11.73 2.95 -8.57
CA PRO A 337 -12.46 3.41 -7.39
C PRO A 337 -11.91 4.68 -6.76
N LEU A 338 -10.58 4.80 -6.61
CA LEU A 338 -9.98 6.00 -6.03
C LEU A 338 -10.28 7.26 -6.85
N ALA A 339 -10.29 7.17 -8.18
CA ALA A 339 -10.65 8.28 -9.06
C ALA A 339 -12.14 8.64 -8.90
N LEU A 340 -13.02 7.63 -8.92
CA LEU A 340 -14.47 7.81 -8.75
C LEU A 340 -14.82 8.49 -7.43
N VAL A 341 -14.27 8.01 -6.32
CA VAL A 341 -14.54 8.58 -4.98
C VAL A 341 -13.98 9.99 -4.86
N THR A 342 -12.80 10.26 -5.43
CA THR A 342 -12.19 11.60 -5.40
C THR A 342 -13.01 12.60 -6.19
N LEU A 343 -13.43 12.26 -7.41
CA LEU A 343 -14.30 13.11 -8.23
C LEU A 343 -15.68 13.30 -7.59
N ALA A 344 -16.30 12.24 -7.10
CA ALA A 344 -17.61 12.35 -6.47
C ALA A 344 -17.56 13.27 -5.24
N ALA A 345 -16.48 13.20 -4.46
CA ALA A 345 -16.27 14.08 -3.32
C ALA A 345 -16.10 15.55 -3.73
N SER A 346 -15.40 15.85 -4.83
CA SER A 346 -15.25 17.24 -5.32
C SER A 346 -16.54 17.81 -5.92
N MET A 347 -17.44 16.95 -6.39
CA MET A 347 -18.72 17.36 -6.97
C MET A 347 -19.89 17.35 -5.98
N LYS A 348 -19.67 16.86 -4.75
CA LYS A 348 -20.71 16.70 -3.73
C LYS A 348 -21.36 18.04 -3.38
N GLY A 349 -22.70 18.09 -3.40
CA GLY A 349 -23.48 19.28 -3.07
C GLY A 349 -23.53 20.36 -4.17
N ILE A 350 -22.90 20.13 -5.33
CA ILE A 350 -22.92 21.08 -6.45
C ILE A 350 -24.12 20.79 -7.36
N SER A 351 -25.07 21.72 -7.44
CA SER A 351 -26.26 21.60 -8.28
C SER A 351 -26.16 22.30 -9.64
N ASN A 352 -25.20 23.22 -9.82
CA ASN A 352 -25.07 24.03 -11.03
C ASN A 352 -24.49 23.22 -12.21
N PRO A 353 -25.24 22.98 -13.31
CA PRO A 353 -24.78 22.17 -14.45
C PRO A 353 -23.51 22.69 -15.12
N ARG A 354 -23.28 24.00 -15.14
CA ARG A 354 -22.08 24.60 -15.77
C ARG A 354 -20.80 24.18 -15.07
N VAL A 355 -20.84 23.99 -13.76
CA VAL A 355 -19.67 23.51 -12.98
C VAL A 355 -19.35 22.06 -13.34
N TRP A 356 -20.39 21.24 -13.54
CA TRP A 356 -20.25 19.86 -13.99
C TRP A 356 -19.70 19.76 -15.41
N GLU A 357 -20.21 20.58 -16.33
CA GLU A 357 -19.68 20.67 -17.70
C GLU A 357 -18.21 21.11 -17.71
N ASN A 358 -17.86 22.11 -16.89
CA ASN A 358 -16.47 22.53 -16.74
C ASN A 358 -15.58 21.41 -16.21
N ALA A 359 -16.03 20.64 -15.20
CA ALA A 359 -15.28 19.49 -14.70
C ALA A 359 -15.07 18.41 -15.78
N VAL A 360 -16.08 18.17 -16.63
CA VAL A 360 -15.96 17.25 -17.77
C VAL A 360 -14.90 17.76 -18.75
N ASN A 361 -14.91 19.06 -19.07
CA ASN A 361 -13.95 19.66 -19.99
C ASN A 361 -12.52 19.61 -19.43
N GLU A 362 -12.33 19.87 -18.14
CA GLU A 362 -11.03 19.75 -17.48
C GLU A 362 -10.49 18.31 -17.48
N LEU A 363 -11.34 17.30 -17.25
CA LEU A 363 -10.88 15.90 -17.31
C LEU A 363 -10.59 15.42 -18.72
N ARG A 364 -11.24 16.00 -19.75
CA ARG A 364 -10.96 15.70 -21.17
C ARG A 364 -9.69 16.38 -21.66
N SER A 365 -9.33 17.49 -21.03
CA SER A 365 -8.03 18.14 -21.19
C SER A 365 -6.98 17.26 -20.51
N ASP A 366 -6.29 16.43 -21.30
CA ASP A 366 -5.28 15.47 -20.81
C ASP A 366 -4.09 16.15 -20.10
N ILE A 367 -4.00 17.50 -20.15
CA ILE A 367 -2.85 18.29 -19.72
C ILE A 367 -3.20 19.22 -18.54
N HIS A 368 -4.44 19.72 -18.43
CA HIS A 368 -4.81 20.79 -17.50
C HIS A 368 -5.99 20.45 -16.58
N ILE A 369 -5.74 19.64 -15.55
CA ILE A 369 -6.63 19.55 -14.39
C ILE A 369 -6.23 20.67 -13.41
N ARG A 370 -6.98 21.78 -13.38
CA ARG A 370 -6.68 22.95 -12.53
C ARG A 370 -7.61 23.05 -11.32
N ASN A 371 -8.90 22.81 -11.50
CA ASN A 371 -9.92 23.11 -10.48
C ASN A 371 -10.51 21.87 -9.80
N ILE A 372 -10.20 20.66 -10.26
CA ILE A 372 -10.68 19.43 -9.61
C ILE A 372 -9.75 19.04 -8.47
N GLN A 373 -10.07 19.55 -7.29
CA GLN A 373 -9.28 19.36 -6.08
C GLN A 373 -9.08 17.87 -5.75
N GLY A 374 -7.82 17.47 -5.52
CA GLY A 374 -7.47 16.13 -5.05
C GLY A 374 -7.23 15.07 -6.13
N VAL A 375 -7.58 15.29 -7.41
CA VAL A 375 -7.25 14.30 -8.46
C VAL A 375 -5.75 14.14 -8.64
N LYS A 376 -5.03 15.27 -8.81
CA LYS A 376 -3.56 15.25 -8.90
C LYS A 376 -2.94 14.72 -7.60
N ASP A 377 -3.35 15.27 -6.46
CA ASP A 377 -2.71 14.96 -5.18
C ASP A 377 -2.99 13.55 -4.64
N LYS A 378 -4.17 12.99 -4.89
CA LYS A 378 -4.56 11.68 -4.35
C LYS A 378 -4.48 10.58 -5.40
N VAL A 379 -5.02 10.81 -6.60
CA VAL A 379 -5.10 9.77 -7.65
C VAL A 379 -3.76 9.63 -8.35
N PHE A 380 -3.23 10.71 -8.93
CA PHE A 380 -1.97 10.64 -9.68
C PHE A 380 -0.81 10.29 -8.77
N ARG A 381 -0.71 10.90 -7.59
CA ARG A 381 0.31 10.50 -6.60
C ARG A 381 0.23 9.01 -6.28
N SER A 382 -0.97 8.47 -6.02
CA SER A 382 -1.15 7.05 -5.72
C SER A 382 -0.70 6.16 -6.89
N LEU A 383 -1.00 6.52 -8.13
CA LEU A 383 -0.59 5.76 -9.31
C LEU A 383 0.92 5.88 -9.61
N LYS A 384 1.48 7.08 -9.41
CA LYS A 384 2.87 7.42 -9.75
C LYS A 384 3.87 6.56 -9.00
N TYR A 385 3.57 6.14 -7.77
CA TYR A 385 4.44 5.26 -6.99
C TYR A 385 4.88 3.99 -7.73
N SER A 386 4.01 3.36 -8.55
CA SER A 386 4.43 2.17 -9.31
C SER A 386 5.46 2.53 -10.39
N CYS A 387 5.38 3.73 -10.95
CA CYS A 387 6.32 4.25 -11.95
C CYS A 387 7.63 4.74 -11.32
N ASP A 388 7.59 5.38 -10.14
CA ASP A 388 8.77 5.96 -9.48
C ASP A 388 9.84 4.93 -9.10
N ARG A 389 9.46 3.65 -9.03
CA ARG A 389 10.37 2.54 -8.73
C ARG A 389 10.95 1.85 -9.97
N LEU A 390 10.48 2.22 -11.15
CA LEU A 390 11.11 1.78 -12.38
C LEU A 390 12.45 2.50 -12.53
N GLU A 391 13.41 1.83 -13.15
CA GLU A 391 14.65 2.50 -13.57
C GLU A 391 14.34 3.62 -14.56
N LYS A 392 15.24 4.60 -14.69
CA LYS A 392 14.98 5.78 -15.52
C LYS A 392 14.61 5.42 -16.97
N VAL A 393 15.30 4.45 -17.56
CA VAL A 393 15.01 3.94 -18.91
C VAL A 393 13.61 3.33 -18.98
N ASP A 394 13.26 2.46 -18.04
CA ASP A 394 11.94 1.83 -17.95
C ASP A 394 10.84 2.91 -17.78
N GLN A 395 11.09 3.98 -17.03
CA GLN A 395 10.14 5.10 -16.93
C GLN A 395 9.94 5.79 -18.27
N ASP A 396 11.01 6.06 -19.02
CA ASP A 396 10.93 6.72 -20.32
C ASP A 396 10.20 5.85 -21.36
N CYS A 397 10.45 4.53 -21.35
CA CYS A 397 9.68 3.55 -22.12
C CYS A 397 8.19 3.55 -21.73
N PHE A 398 7.87 3.56 -20.43
CA PHE A 398 6.50 3.64 -19.93
C PHE A 398 5.79 4.93 -20.40
N PHE A 399 6.45 6.08 -20.30
CA PHE A 399 5.89 7.35 -20.77
C PHE A 399 5.65 7.35 -22.27
N TYR A 400 6.53 6.73 -23.05
CA TYR A 400 6.36 6.60 -24.50
C TYR A 400 5.05 5.88 -24.87
N CYS A 401 4.61 4.88 -24.09
CA CYS A 401 3.32 4.22 -24.30
C CYS A 401 2.11 5.18 -24.22
N ALA A 402 2.24 6.32 -23.53
CA ALA A 402 1.16 7.31 -23.43
C ALA A 402 0.89 8.06 -24.76
N LEU A 403 1.76 7.92 -25.76
CA LEU A 403 1.58 8.48 -27.11
C LEU A 403 0.38 7.85 -27.83
N TYR A 404 0.01 6.61 -27.52
CA TYR A 404 -1.18 5.95 -28.07
C TYR A 404 -2.48 6.60 -27.55
N PRO A 405 -3.59 6.51 -28.28
CA PRO A 405 -4.85 7.13 -27.87
C PRO A 405 -5.48 6.44 -26.65
N LYS A 406 -6.41 7.17 -26.02
CA LYS A 406 -7.23 6.67 -24.90
C LYS A 406 -7.92 5.35 -25.28
N GLY A 407 -7.88 4.36 -24.40
CA GLY A 407 -8.51 3.05 -24.59
C GLY A 407 -7.90 2.17 -25.68
N HIS A 408 -6.80 2.58 -26.32
CA HIS A 408 -6.21 1.88 -27.45
C HIS A 408 -5.36 0.68 -27.02
N GLN A 409 -5.50 -0.43 -27.75
CA GLN A 409 -4.62 -1.58 -27.64
C GLN A 409 -3.55 -1.45 -28.71
N PHE A 410 -2.28 -1.65 -28.36
CA PHE A 410 -1.15 -1.56 -29.28
C PHE A 410 -0.28 -2.80 -29.19
N GLU A 411 0.31 -3.18 -30.32
CA GLU A 411 1.17 -4.36 -30.45
C GLU A 411 2.48 -4.16 -29.71
N LYS A 412 2.95 -5.22 -29.03
CA LYS A 412 4.19 -5.20 -28.24
C LYS A 412 5.40 -4.96 -29.15
N GLU A 413 5.42 -5.59 -30.31
CA GLU A 413 6.52 -5.56 -31.27
C GLU A 413 6.74 -4.15 -31.84
N ASP A 414 5.65 -3.41 -32.06
CA ASP A 414 5.71 -2.06 -32.62
C ASP A 414 6.20 -1.03 -31.60
N ILE A 415 5.76 -1.11 -30.35
CA ILE A 415 6.28 -0.21 -29.30
C ILE A 415 7.75 -0.51 -28.95
N ILE A 416 8.15 -1.79 -28.87
CA ILE A 416 9.55 -2.17 -28.65
C ILE A 416 10.42 -1.61 -29.76
N GLN A 417 9.95 -1.70 -31.01
CA GLN A 417 10.64 -1.13 -32.14
C GLN A 417 10.88 0.37 -31.98
N TYR A 418 9.89 1.13 -31.52
CA TYR A 418 10.07 2.56 -31.27
C TYR A 418 11.11 2.80 -30.18
N TRP A 419 11.09 2.04 -29.10
CA TRP A 419 12.07 2.19 -28.02
C TRP A 419 13.51 1.93 -28.48
N MET A 420 13.72 0.91 -29.31
CA MET A 420 15.05 0.62 -29.86
C MET A 420 15.60 1.79 -30.69
N GLU A 421 14.78 2.34 -31.58
CA GLU A 421 15.28 3.34 -32.55
C GLU A 421 15.31 4.76 -31.97
N GLU A 422 14.43 5.05 -31.02
CA GLU A 422 14.53 6.23 -30.16
C GLU A 422 15.87 6.24 -29.38
N GLY A 423 16.38 5.05 -29.06
CA GLY A 423 17.59 4.83 -28.26
C GLY A 423 17.31 4.68 -26.77
N LEU A 424 16.08 4.30 -26.40
CA LEU A 424 15.71 3.99 -25.00
C LEU A 424 16.26 2.62 -24.59
N ILE A 425 16.22 1.64 -25.50
CA ILE A 425 16.90 0.35 -25.31
C ILE A 425 18.34 0.49 -25.78
N ALA A 426 19.29 0.23 -24.89
CA ALA A 426 20.71 0.26 -25.23
C ALA A 426 21.07 -0.79 -26.29
N GLU A 427 22.10 -0.54 -27.08
CA GLU A 427 22.61 -1.52 -28.06
C GLU A 427 23.17 -2.76 -27.34
N MET A 428 22.68 -3.96 -27.68
CA MET A 428 23.00 -5.22 -26.96
C MET A 428 23.64 -6.29 -27.86
N GLY A 429 24.50 -5.89 -28.80
CA GLY A 429 25.26 -6.79 -29.69
C GLY A 429 24.43 -7.49 -30.78
N SER A 430 23.11 -7.62 -30.62
CA SER A 430 22.19 -8.06 -31.66
C SER A 430 20.81 -7.42 -31.50
N ARG A 431 20.08 -7.29 -32.61
CA ARG A 431 18.70 -6.77 -32.61
C ARG A 431 17.76 -7.65 -31.77
N LYS A 432 17.90 -8.96 -31.85
CA LYS A 432 17.11 -9.91 -31.05
C LYS A 432 17.30 -9.68 -29.55
N ALA A 433 18.53 -9.44 -29.09
CA ALA A 433 18.79 -9.15 -27.68
C ALA A 433 18.11 -7.84 -27.22
N MET A 434 18.05 -6.83 -28.09
CA MET A 434 17.31 -5.59 -27.81
C MET A 434 15.79 -5.82 -27.78
N GLU A 435 15.27 -6.64 -28.68
CA GLU A 435 13.85 -7.05 -28.70
C GLU A 435 13.48 -7.81 -27.42
N ASP A 436 14.28 -8.80 -27.03
CA ASP A 436 14.11 -9.57 -25.79
C ASP A 436 14.18 -8.65 -24.55
N ASN A 437 15.06 -7.64 -24.55
CA ASN A 437 15.11 -6.63 -23.49
C ASN A 437 13.82 -5.79 -23.46
N GLY A 438 13.31 -5.35 -24.61
CA GLY A 438 12.04 -4.64 -24.72
C GLY A 438 10.86 -5.47 -24.21
N HIS A 439 10.82 -6.77 -24.50
CA HIS A 439 9.82 -7.68 -23.97
C HIS A 439 9.90 -7.79 -22.45
N SER A 440 11.10 -7.85 -21.87
CA SER A 440 11.29 -7.85 -20.42
C SER A 440 10.78 -6.55 -19.78
N ILE A 441 11.02 -5.38 -20.39
CA ILE A 441 10.47 -4.10 -19.93
C ILE A 441 8.94 -4.10 -19.95
N LEU A 442 8.31 -4.61 -21.02
CA LEU A 442 6.84 -4.72 -21.10
C LEU A 442 6.28 -5.68 -20.05
N GLU A 443 6.93 -6.82 -19.83
CA GLU A 443 6.54 -7.78 -18.81
C GLU A 443 6.55 -7.13 -17.42
N LYS A 444 7.58 -6.34 -17.08
CA LYS A 444 7.61 -5.55 -15.84
C LYS A 444 6.40 -4.61 -15.74
N PHE A 445 5.98 -3.95 -16.83
CA PHE A 445 4.82 -3.06 -16.80
C PHE A 445 3.51 -3.81 -16.57
N GLU A 446 3.36 -4.98 -17.18
CA GLU A 446 2.20 -5.87 -16.99
C GLU A 446 2.17 -6.41 -15.56
N GLU A 447 3.30 -6.89 -15.04
CA GLU A 447 3.41 -7.41 -13.67
C GLU A 447 3.16 -6.31 -12.60
N ASN A 448 3.46 -5.05 -12.91
CA ASN A 448 3.20 -3.92 -12.02
C ASN A 448 1.84 -3.23 -12.23
N TYR A 449 0.97 -3.79 -13.09
CA TYR A 449 -0.33 -3.22 -13.47
C TYR A 449 -0.26 -1.79 -14.02
N LEU A 450 0.86 -1.44 -14.65
CA LEU A 450 1.03 -0.19 -15.39
C LEU A 450 0.44 -0.30 -16.81
N LEU A 451 0.50 -1.50 -17.40
CA LEU A 451 -0.17 -1.87 -18.64
C LEU A 451 -1.08 -3.10 -18.42
N GLU A 452 -2.18 -3.13 -19.15
CA GLU A 452 -3.18 -4.20 -19.17
C GLU A 452 -2.82 -5.23 -20.25
N ARG A 453 -2.87 -6.51 -19.86
CA ARG A 453 -2.81 -7.64 -20.80
C ARG A 453 -4.09 -7.72 -21.61
N VAL A 454 -3.96 -7.95 -22.92
CA VAL A 454 -5.08 -8.23 -23.83
C VAL A 454 -5.16 -9.74 -24.07
N GLU A 455 -6.35 -10.28 -24.34
CA GLU A 455 -6.61 -11.72 -24.49
C GLU A 455 -5.69 -12.42 -25.50
N ASN A 456 -5.25 -11.72 -26.54
CA ASN A 456 -4.37 -12.27 -27.58
C ASN A 456 -2.88 -12.37 -27.17
N GLY A 457 -2.48 -11.77 -26.05
CA GLY A 457 -1.09 -11.73 -25.55
C GLY A 457 -0.11 -10.85 -26.35
N ALA A 458 -0.39 -10.59 -27.63
CA ALA A 458 0.42 -9.77 -28.54
C ALA A 458 0.19 -8.26 -28.35
N CYS A 459 -0.94 -7.86 -27.76
CA CYS A 459 -1.25 -6.46 -27.51
C CYS A 459 -1.24 -6.14 -26.01
N VAL A 460 -0.98 -4.87 -25.71
CA VAL A 460 -1.12 -4.26 -24.39
C VAL A 460 -1.96 -2.99 -24.49
N LYS A 461 -2.50 -2.55 -23.36
CA LYS A 461 -3.28 -1.30 -23.26
C LYS A 461 -2.87 -0.53 -22.02
N MET A 462 -2.75 0.79 -22.14
CA MET A 462 -2.59 1.65 -20.96
C MET A 462 -3.96 2.08 -20.41
N HIS A 463 -4.20 1.84 -19.12
CA HIS A 463 -5.43 2.28 -18.46
C HIS A 463 -5.60 3.80 -18.57
N ASP A 464 -6.81 4.30 -18.79
CA ASP A 464 -7.03 5.71 -19.17
C ASP A 464 -6.56 6.71 -18.10
N VAL A 465 -6.77 6.40 -16.81
CA VAL A 465 -6.30 7.24 -15.70
C VAL A 465 -4.77 7.19 -15.53
N VAL A 466 -4.14 6.05 -15.84
CA VAL A 466 -2.67 5.89 -15.82
C VAL A 466 -2.06 6.70 -16.96
N ARG A 467 -2.67 6.64 -18.14
CA ARG A 467 -2.29 7.47 -19.30
C ARG A 467 -2.39 8.96 -18.98
N LYS A 468 -3.47 9.42 -18.33
CA LYS A 468 -3.60 10.83 -17.92
C LYS A 468 -2.51 11.27 -16.95
N MET A 469 -2.14 10.41 -16.00
CA MET A 469 -1.01 10.67 -15.12
C MET A 469 0.30 10.79 -15.92
N ALA A 470 0.58 9.85 -16.82
CA ALA A 470 1.78 9.89 -17.66
C ALA A 470 1.85 11.18 -18.48
N LEU A 471 0.76 11.56 -19.16
CA LEU A 471 0.67 12.81 -19.92
C LEU A 471 0.80 14.05 -19.04
N ASN A 472 0.30 14.01 -17.80
CA ASN A 472 0.48 15.12 -16.87
C ASN A 472 1.96 15.30 -16.46
N ILE A 473 2.72 14.20 -16.35
CA ILE A 473 4.16 14.23 -16.04
C ILE A 473 4.96 14.71 -17.26
N THR A 474 4.61 14.28 -18.47
CA THR A 474 5.35 14.61 -19.70
C THR A 474 4.86 15.86 -20.44
N ALA A 475 3.87 16.57 -19.91
CA ALA A 475 3.18 17.70 -20.55
C ALA A 475 4.07 18.80 -21.14
N LYS A 476 5.31 18.96 -20.66
CA LYS A 476 6.26 19.97 -21.16
C LYS A 476 7.03 19.52 -22.40
N ILE A 477 7.18 18.22 -22.58
CA ILE A 477 8.02 17.61 -23.62
C ILE A 477 7.20 16.77 -24.61
N PHE A 478 5.96 16.40 -24.27
CA PHE A 478 5.09 15.61 -25.14
C PHE A 478 3.85 16.43 -25.53
N MET A 479 3.53 16.43 -26.83
CA MET A 479 2.22 16.88 -27.32
C MET A 479 1.43 15.67 -27.83
N VAL A 480 0.47 15.21 -27.03
CA VAL A 480 -0.36 14.06 -27.37
C VAL A 480 -1.81 14.49 -27.59
N LYS A 481 -2.23 14.52 -28.85
CA LYS A 481 -3.61 14.75 -29.28
C LYS A 481 -4.15 13.60 -30.13
N ALA A 482 -3.66 12.39 -29.90
CA ALA A 482 -4.15 11.18 -30.53
C ALA A 482 -5.64 10.93 -30.20
N GLY A 483 -6.45 10.56 -31.20
CA GLY A 483 -7.86 10.20 -30.97
C GLY A 483 -8.78 11.37 -30.58
N LYS A 484 -8.37 12.62 -30.82
CA LYS A 484 -9.11 13.83 -30.41
C LYS A 484 -10.12 14.32 -31.47
N GLN A 485 -10.25 13.62 -32.60
CA GLN A 485 -11.11 13.98 -33.73
C GLN A 485 -10.74 15.34 -34.35
N LEU A 486 -9.45 15.67 -34.34
CA LEU A 486 -8.95 16.89 -34.98
C LEU A 486 -9.14 16.83 -36.49
N LYS A 487 -9.54 17.95 -37.09
CA LYS A 487 -9.62 18.13 -38.54
C LYS A 487 -8.42 18.87 -39.14
N GLU A 488 -7.70 19.56 -38.28
CA GLU A 488 -6.55 20.40 -38.59
C GLU A 488 -5.43 20.12 -37.58
N LEU A 489 -4.19 20.48 -37.92
CA LEU A 489 -3.08 20.42 -36.98
C LEU A 489 -3.33 21.34 -35.77
N PRO A 490 -2.69 21.06 -34.62
CA PRO A 490 -2.70 21.97 -33.47
C PRO A 490 -2.20 23.36 -33.86
N ASN A 491 -2.71 24.38 -33.16
CA ASN A 491 -2.29 25.76 -33.39
C ASN A 491 -0.78 25.89 -33.20
N GLU A 492 -0.14 26.78 -33.96
CA GLU A 492 1.32 26.98 -33.92
C GLU A 492 1.84 27.27 -32.51
N GLU A 493 1.07 27.99 -31.68
CA GLU A 493 1.40 28.30 -30.28
C GLU A 493 1.54 27.07 -29.37
N GLU A 494 0.97 25.93 -29.77
CA GLU A 494 1.06 24.68 -29.02
C GLU A 494 2.33 23.88 -29.35
N TRP A 495 3.05 24.25 -30.42
CA TRP A 495 4.30 23.65 -30.80
C TRP A 495 5.47 24.34 -30.10
N GLY A 496 5.89 23.81 -28.96
CA GLY A 496 7.04 24.31 -28.20
C GLY A 496 8.38 23.76 -28.72
N GLU A 497 9.44 24.56 -28.62
CA GLU A 497 10.82 24.14 -28.96
C GLU A 497 11.35 22.98 -28.08
N ASP A 498 10.76 22.81 -26.89
CA ASP A 498 11.05 21.75 -25.93
C ASP A 498 10.35 20.42 -26.23
N LEU A 499 9.48 20.35 -27.24
CA LEU A 499 8.78 19.13 -27.57
C LEU A 499 9.75 18.06 -28.11
N GLU A 500 9.73 16.91 -27.47
CA GLU A 500 10.48 15.71 -27.86
C GLU A 500 9.62 14.74 -28.67
N LYS A 501 8.34 14.61 -28.32
CA LYS A 501 7.44 13.61 -28.92
C LYS A 501 6.08 14.20 -29.22
N VAL A 502 5.62 14.01 -30.45
CA VAL A 502 4.31 14.50 -30.93
C VAL A 502 3.51 13.32 -31.45
N SER A 503 2.29 13.16 -30.94
CA SER A 503 1.36 12.14 -31.39
C SER A 503 0.01 12.76 -31.75
N LEU A 504 -0.29 12.71 -33.04
CA LEU A 504 -1.51 13.21 -33.69
C LEU A 504 -2.26 12.10 -34.43
N MET A 505 -1.95 10.84 -34.10
CA MET A 505 -2.57 9.67 -34.72
C MET A 505 -4.08 9.55 -34.45
N TYR A 506 -4.79 8.78 -35.28
CA TYR A 506 -6.22 8.51 -35.14
C TYR A 506 -7.07 9.80 -35.05
N ASN A 507 -6.83 10.72 -35.96
CA ASN A 507 -7.63 11.94 -36.12
C ASN A 507 -8.25 11.98 -37.54
N SER A 508 -8.76 13.14 -37.96
CA SER A 508 -9.29 13.37 -39.29
C SER A 508 -8.58 14.55 -39.96
N ILE A 509 -7.29 14.72 -39.66
CA ILE A 509 -6.49 15.84 -40.16
C ILE A 509 -6.31 15.65 -41.65
N SER A 510 -6.80 16.61 -42.44
CA SER A 510 -6.81 16.50 -43.90
C SER A 510 -5.74 17.34 -44.61
N ALA A 511 -5.20 18.34 -43.92
CA ALA A 511 -4.22 19.27 -44.47
C ALA A 511 -3.20 19.68 -43.41
N ILE A 512 -1.99 19.97 -43.89
CA ILE A 512 -0.90 20.60 -43.13
C ILE A 512 -0.73 22.02 -43.69
N PRO A 513 -0.57 23.06 -42.85
CA PRO A 513 -0.34 24.42 -43.33
C PRO A 513 0.92 24.50 -44.21
N GLN A 514 0.85 25.27 -45.30
CA GLN A 514 1.98 25.43 -46.24
C GLN A 514 3.23 26.06 -45.60
N HIS A 515 3.04 26.89 -44.57
CA HIS A 515 4.11 27.53 -43.83
C HIS A 515 3.82 27.41 -42.34
N MET A 516 4.74 26.83 -41.57
CA MET A 516 4.78 26.96 -40.11
C MET A 516 5.64 28.17 -39.76
N LYS A 517 5.14 29.10 -38.94
CA LYS A 517 5.88 30.33 -38.59
C LYS A 517 7.04 30.10 -37.62
N CYS A 518 7.09 28.95 -36.94
CA CYS A 518 8.13 28.61 -35.97
C CYS A 518 9.31 27.94 -36.68
N PRO A 519 10.56 28.39 -36.50
CA PRO A 519 11.62 28.07 -37.46
C PRO A 519 12.03 26.59 -37.45
N LYS A 520 12.17 25.93 -36.28
CA LYS A 520 12.56 24.49 -36.14
C LYS A 520 12.17 23.92 -34.77
N PHE A 521 11.98 22.60 -34.70
CA PHE A 521 11.76 21.81 -33.48
C PHE A 521 12.95 20.87 -33.23
N PRO A 522 14.06 21.39 -32.68
CA PRO A 522 15.32 20.66 -32.63
C PRO A 522 15.31 19.48 -31.67
N LYS A 523 14.39 19.44 -30.69
CA LYS A 523 14.30 18.34 -29.73
C LYS A 523 13.35 17.23 -30.17
N LEU A 524 12.57 17.45 -31.24
CA LEU A 524 11.55 16.50 -31.67
C LEU A 524 12.20 15.27 -32.33
N THR A 525 12.03 14.12 -31.69
CA THR A 525 12.57 12.83 -32.15
C THR A 525 11.48 11.88 -32.66
N THR A 526 10.23 12.06 -32.24
CA THR A 526 9.10 11.23 -32.68
C THR A 526 7.93 12.09 -33.16
N LEU A 527 7.42 11.79 -34.35
CA LEU A 527 6.22 12.38 -34.93
C LEU A 527 5.29 11.28 -35.46
N LEU A 528 4.14 11.11 -34.81
CA LEU A 528 3.14 10.10 -35.17
C LEU A 528 1.89 10.76 -35.75
N LEU A 529 1.62 10.51 -37.03
CA LEU A 529 0.55 11.08 -37.83
C LEU A 529 -0.33 10.00 -38.47
N SER A 530 -0.22 8.75 -38.03
CA SER A 530 -0.96 7.62 -38.60
C SER A 530 -2.48 7.72 -38.41
N HIS A 531 -3.23 7.05 -39.29
CA HIS A 531 -4.70 7.08 -39.29
C HIS A 531 -5.26 8.51 -39.31
N ASN A 532 -4.89 9.27 -40.33
CA ASN A 532 -5.43 10.59 -40.63
C ASN A 532 -6.00 10.62 -42.05
N SER A 533 -6.31 11.80 -42.58
CA SER A 533 -6.86 12.00 -43.93
C SER A 533 -5.96 12.91 -44.76
N LEU A 534 -4.65 12.90 -44.50
CA LEU A 534 -3.68 13.75 -45.18
C LEU A 534 -3.62 13.41 -46.67
N LYS A 535 -4.03 14.35 -47.52
CA LYS A 535 -3.99 14.20 -48.99
C LYS A 535 -2.67 14.65 -49.60
N GLU A 536 -2.03 15.61 -48.96
CA GLU A 536 -0.75 16.18 -49.36
C GLU A 536 0.04 16.59 -48.12
N ILE A 537 1.36 16.60 -48.24
CA ILE A 537 2.29 17.10 -47.23
C ILE A 537 3.10 18.21 -47.90
N PRO A 538 3.09 19.45 -47.38
CA PRO A 538 3.83 20.58 -47.95
C PRO A 538 5.32 20.31 -48.10
N GLU A 539 5.92 20.89 -49.15
CA GLU A 539 7.31 20.64 -49.50
C GLU A 539 8.28 21.01 -48.38
N SER A 540 8.04 22.03 -47.57
CA SER A 540 8.94 22.44 -46.47
C SER A 540 8.65 21.76 -45.12
N PHE A 541 7.64 20.89 -45.02
CA PHE A 541 7.16 20.41 -43.72
C PHE A 541 8.25 19.72 -42.89
N PHE A 542 9.03 18.83 -43.51
CA PHE A 542 10.04 18.04 -42.81
C PHE A 542 11.30 18.83 -42.42
N GLU A 543 11.55 19.99 -43.03
CA GLU A 543 12.71 20.85 -42.71
C GLU A 543 12.66 21.40 -41.27
N HIS A 544 11.49 21.36 -40.63
CA HIS A 544 11.29 21.79 -39.25
C HIS A 544 11.76 20.78 -38.21
N PHE A 545 12.07 19.52 -38.58
CA PHE A 545 12.36 18.43 -37.63
C PHE A 545 13.74 17.79 -37.84
N PRO A 546 14.84 18.56 -37.65
CA PRO A 546 16.19 18.12 -38.04
C PRO A 546 16.70 16.86 -37.31
N ASN A 547 16.16 16.55 -36.13
CA ASN A 547 16.59 15.42 -35.30
C ASN A 547 15.52 14.31 -35.19
N LEU A 548 14.57 14.27 -36.14
CA LEU A 548 13.48 13.31 -36.12
C LEU A 548 14.02 11.89 -36.38
N LYS A 549 13.77 10.96 -35.46
CA LYS A 549 14.17 9.55 -35.54
C LYS A 549 13.05 8.65 -35.99
N ILE A 550 11.81 8.96 -35.61
CA ILE A 550 10.63 8.13 -35.85
C ILE A 550 9.53 8.97 -36.50
N LEU A 551 9.13 8.56 -37.70
CA LEU A 551 8.01 9.14 -38.44
C LEU A 551 7.01 8.05 -38.82
N ASP A 552 5.79 8.15 -38.31
CA ASP A 552 4.68 7.28 -38.69
C ASP A 552 3.61 8.05 -39.44
N LEU A 553 3.47 7.75 -40.73
CA LEU A 553 2.50 8.33 -41.65
C LEU A 553 1.47 7.28 -42.13
N SER A 554 1.47 6.09 -41.53
CA SER A 554 0.64 4.96 -41.93
C SER A 554 -0.85 5.33 -42.03
N HIS A 555 -1.58 4.69 -42.94
CA HIS A 555 -3.01 4.88 -43.13
C HIS A 555 -3.39 6.34 -43.42
N ASN A 556 -2.71 6.95 -44.40
CA ASN A 556 -3.08 8.23 -44.97
C ASN A 556 -3.26 8.11 -46.50
N PRO A 557 -4.15 8.91 -47.10
CA PRO A 557 -4.49 8.83 -48.53
C PRO A 557 -3.60 9.68 -49.45
N PHE A 558 -2.44 10.18 -49.00
CA PHE A 558 -1.54 11.00 -49.84
C PHE A 558 -0.94 10.18 -50.99
N VAL A 559 -0.67 10.87 -52.10
CA VAL A 559 -0.20 10.22 -53.34
C VAL A 559 1.32 10.16 -53.43
N SER A 560 2.01 11.13 -52.82
CA SER A 560 3.47 11.24 -52.81
C SER A 560 3.96 11.87 -51.52
N LEU A 561 5.22 11.59 -51.15
CA LEU A 561 5.94 12.33 -50.12
C LEU A 561 6.73 13.49 -50.75
N PRO A 562 6.84 14.65 -50.09
CA PRO A 562 7.68 15.76 -50.55
C PRO A 562 9.16 15.38 -50.52
N SER A 563 9.98 16.03 -51.35
CA SER A 563 11.41 15.73 -51.46
C SER A 563 12.20 16.13 -50.21
N SER A 564 11.68 17.07 -49.40
CA SER A 564 12.21 17.43 -48.09
C SER A 564 12.22 16.31 -47.06
N ILE A 565 11.59 15.15 -47.30
CA ILE A 565 11.79 13.98 -46.44
C ILE A 565 13.28 13.64 -46.31
N SER A 566 14.08 13.95 -47.35
CA SER A 566 15.53 13.79 -47.36
C SER A 566 16.29 14.72 -46.41
N ALA A 567 15.63 15.71 -45.81
CA ALA A 567 16.20 16.57 -44.76
C ALA A 567 16.22 15.88 -43.37
N LEU A 568 15.53 14.76 -43.21
CA LEU A 568 15.48 14.00 -41.96
C LEU A 568 16.67 13.04 -41.85
N GLU A 569 17.88 13.57 -41.78
CA GLU A 569 19.14 12.78 -41.82
C GLU A 569 19.25 11.77 -40.65
N GLU A 570 18.61 12.08 -39.52
CA GLU A 570 18.58 11.23 -38.31
C GLU A 570 17.43 10.20 -38.30
N LEU A 571 16.63 10.13 -39.37
CA LEU A 571 15.45 9.27 -39.41
C LEU A 571 15.85 7.79 -39.44
N LYS A 572 15.41 7.05 -38.43
CA LYS A 572 15.67 5.61 -38.27
C LYS A 572 14.47 4.75 -38.62
N VAL A 573 13.26 5.27 -38.40
CA VAL A 573 12.00 4.55 -38.67
C VAL A 573 11.09 5.41 -39.51
N LEU A 574 10.70 4.89 -40.67
CA LEU A 574 9.65 5.44 -41.51
C LEU A 574 8.55 4.39 -41.73
N LEU A 575 7.34 4.70 -41.25
CA LEU A 575 6.17 3.83 -41.42
C LEU A 575 5.16 4.45 -42.37
N LEU A 576 4.80 3.69 -43.40
CA LEU A 576 3.89 4.08 -44.48
C LEU A 576 2.89 2.94 -44.77
N ASN A 577 2.58 2.11 -43.77
CA ASN A 577 1.66 0.98 -43.95
C ASN A 577 0.26 1.48 -44.30
N GLY A 578 -0.45 0.79 -45.19
CA GLY A 578 -1.82 1.12 -45.56
C GLY A 578 -1.98 2.47 -46.28
N CYS A 579 -0.89 3.06 -46.77
CA CYS A 579 -0.94 4.24 -47.64
C CYS A 579 -1.27 3.83 -49.09
N ASN A 580 -2.49 3.35 -49.32
CA ASN A 580 -2.91 2.70 -50.58
C ASN A 580 -2.75 3.57 -51.84
N ASN A 581 -2.75 4.90 -51.68
CA ASN A 581 -2.63 5.86 -52.78
C ASN A 581 -1.18 6.28 -53.04
N LEU A 582 -0.24 5.89 -52.19
CA LEU A 582 1.16 6.26 -52.34
C LEU A 582 1.76 5.49 -53.51
N GLU A 583 2.00 6.16 -54.63
CA GLU A 583 2.43 5.50 -55.88
C GLU A 583 3.95 5.43 -56.02
N SER A 584 4.67 6.38 -55.41
CA SER A 584 6.12 6.48 -55.46
C SER A 584 6.70 7.13 -54.20
N LEU A 585 7.99 6.92 -53.95
CA LEU A 585 8.74 7.63 -52.92
C LEU A 585 9.78 8.54 -53.59
N PRO A 586 10.07 9.71 -53.00
CA PRO A 586 11.18 10.54 -53.46
C PRO A 586 12.52 9.83 -53.25
N THR A 587 13.57 10.34 -53.90
CA THR A 587 14.93 9.84 -53.74
C THR A 587 15.40 10.05 -52.30
N VAL A 588 15.78 8.97 -51.59
CA VAL A 588 16.20 9.02 -50.19
C VAL A 588 17.67 8.72 -49.96
N LEU A 589 18.53 8.96 -50.94
CA LEU A 589 19.99 8.75 -50.83
C LEU A 589 20.64 9.44 -49.60
N LYS A 590 19.94 10.36 -48.93
CA LYS A 590 20.35 11.05 -47.70
C LYS A 590 19.84 10.43 -46.40
N LEU A 591 18.86 9.52 -46.42
CA LEU A 591 18.34 8.85 -45.22
C LEU A 591 19.24 7.68 -44.77
N GLN A 592 20.53 7.97 -44.55
CA GLN A 592 21.55 6.95 -44.26
C GLN A 592 21.37 6.30 -42.87
N ALA A 593 20.66 6.97 -41.96
CA ALA A 593 20.35 6.44 -40.64
C ALA A 593 19.14 5.49 -40.61
N LEU A 594 18.42 5.31 -41.74
CA LEU A 594 17.18 4.55 -41.78
C LEU A 594 17.46 3.07 -41.53
N LYS A 595 16.86 2.53 -40.46
CA LYS A 595 16.98 1.13 -40.06
C LYS A 595 15.71 0.33 -40.34
N LYS A 596 14.56 1.00 -40.48
CA LYS A 596 13.27 0.35 -40.74
C LYS A 596 12.40 1.19 -41.65
N LEU A 597 11.98 0.56 -42.75
CA LEU A 597 10.93 1.04 -43.62
C LEU A 597 9.79 0.01 -43.64
N ARG A 598 8.55 0.46 -43.46
CA ARG A 598 7.37 -0.39 -43.69
C ARG A 598 6.45 0.23 -44.73
N LEU A 599 6.21 -0.52 -45.82
CA LEU A 599 5.38 -0.12 -46.97
C LEU A 599 4.17 -1.06 -47.17
N GLY A 600 3.85 -1.91 -46.19
CA GLY A 600 2.83 -2.94 -46.34
C GLY A 600 1.47 -2.34 -46.65
N GLY A 601 0.82 -2.76 -47.73
CA GLY A 601 -0.45 -2.16 -48.17
C GLY A 601 -0.31 -0.72 -48.69
N SER A 602 0.85 -0.35 -49.24
CA SER A 602 0.99 0.89 -50.02
C SER A 602 0.67 0.64 -51.51
N GLY A 603 0.43 1.71 -52.27
CA GLY A 603 0.23 1.67 -53.72
C GLY A 603 1.53 1.55 -54.53
N ILE A 604 2.68 1.42 -53.86
CA ILE A 604 4.01 1.43 -54.47
C ILE A 604 4.19 0.14 -55.27
N LYS A 605 4.44 0.28 -56.57
CA LYS A 605 4.64 -0.86 -57.48
C LYS A 605 6.11 -1.21 -57.66
N GLU A 606 6.99 -0.23 -57.53
CA GLU A 606 8.43 -0.36 -57.74
C GLU A 606 9.17 0.31 -56.60
N ILE A 607 10.24 -0.32 -56.12
CA ILE A 607 11.11 0.26 -55.11
C ILE A 607 11.92 1.37 -55.79
N PRO A 608 11.85 2.64 -55.33
CA PRO A 608 12.53 3.74 -55.99
C PRO A 608 14.05 3.64 -55.88
N GLN A 609 14.73 4.27 -56.84
CA GLN A 609 16.19 4.24 -56.95
C GLN A 609 16.86 4.81 -55.69
N GLY A 610 17.84 4.07 -55.15
CA GLY A 610 18.55 4.43 -53.91
C GLY A 610 18.00 3.79 -52.62
N TRP A 611 16.81 3.20 -52.67
CA TRP A 611 16.28 2.39 -51.55
C TRP A 611 16.83 0.96 -51.52
N GLU A 612 17.43 0.49 -52.62
CA GLU A 612 18.11 -0.80 -52.73
C GLU A 612 19.38 -0.90 -51.87
N MET A 613 19.86 0.24 -51.34
CA MET A 613 21.08 0.34 -50.53
C MET A 613 20.81 0.29 -49.01
N LEU A 614 19.54 0.27 -48.61
CA LEU A 614 19.06 0.16 -47.23
C LEU A 614 18.67 -1.30 -46.93
#